data_AF-A0A5E4HYV2-F1
#
_entry.id   AF-A0A5E4HYV2-F1
#
_cell.length_a   1.000
_cell.length_b   1.000
_cell.length_c   1.000
_cell.angle_alpha   90.00
_cell.angle_beta   90.00
_cell.angle_gamma   90.00
#
_symmetry.space_group_name_H-M   'P 1'
#
loop_
_entity.id
_entity.type
_entity.pdbx_description
1 polymer ?
#
loop_
_entity_poly.entity_id
_entity_poly.type
_entity_poly.pdbx_seq_one_letter_code
_entity_poly.pdbx_strand_id
1 'polypeptide(L)' 'MYRCAKCKKEVKTLDPKFTRCPHCGWRVLYKARQPIAKEIGTQ' A
#
# COMPACT_ATOMS: atom_id res chain seq x y z
N MET A 1 3.85 3.97 -2.18
CA MET A 1 3.41 2.73 -2.85
C MET A 1 2.34 2.05 -2.01
N TYR A 2 1.33 1.48 -2.65
CA TYR A 2 0.27 0.73 -1.98
C TYR A 2 0.43 -0.76 -2.26
N ARG A 3 -0.09 -1.61 -1.37
CA ARG A 3 -0.09 -3.06 -1.52
C ARG A 3 -1.51 -3.57 -1.38
N CYS A 4 -1.97 -4.38 -2.32
CA CYS A 4 -3.30 -4.98 -2.23
C CYS A 4 -3.35 -6.02 -1.10
N ALA A 5 -4.39 -5.99 -0.27
CA ALA A 5 -4.58 -6.98 0.80
C ALA A 5 -4.70 -8.42 0.28
N LYS A 6 -5.33 -8.61 -0.90
CA LYS A 6 -5.62 -9.93 -1.47
C LYS A 6 -4.48 -10.47 -2.32
N CYS A 7 -4.13 -9.78 -3.41
CA CYS A 7 -3.13 -10.28 -4.36
C CYS A 7 -1.69 -9.96 -3.94
N LYS A 8 -1.50 -9.17 -2.88
CA LYS A 8 -0.20 -8.75 -2.33
C LYS A 8 0.72 -8.02 -3.32
N LYS A 9 0.24 -7.71 -4.53
CA LYS A 9 0.94 -6.94 -5.55
C LYS A 9 1.02 -5.47 -5.17
N GLU A 10 2.10 -4.83 -5.62
CA GLU A 10 2.31 -3.41 -5.45
C GLU A 10 1.52 -2.60 -6.48
N VAL A 11 0.92 -1.52 -6.02
CA VAL A 11 0.16 -0.56 -6.80
C VAL A 11 0.84 0.80 -6.63
N LYS A 12 1.43 1.31 -7.71
CA LYS A 12 2.21 2.55 -7.68
C LYS A 12 1.31 3.79 -7.67
N THR A 13 0.21 3.74 -8.43
CA THR A 13 -0.72 4.84 -8.61
C THR A 13 -2.12 4.38 -8.22
N LEU A 14 -2.81 5.19 -7.41
CA LEU A 14 -4.24 5.04 -7.13
C LEU A 14 -4.96 6.22 -7.73
N ASP A 15 -6.07 5.93 -8.41
CA ASP A 15 -6.96 6.97 -8.89
C ASP A 15 -7.79 7.49 -7.70
N PRO A 16 -7.88 8.81 -7.46
CA PRO A 16 -8.61 9.38 -6.32
C PRO A 16 -10.12 9.08 -6.38
N LYS A 17 -10.66 8.77 -7.56
CA LYS A 17 -12.10 8.48 -7.75
C LYS A 17 -12.44 7.00 -7.58
N PHE A 18 -11.47 6.10 -7.81
CA PHE A 18 -11.67 4.66 -7.73
C PHE A 18 -10.50 3.95 -7.06
N THR A 19 -10.66 3.65 -5.78
CA THR A 19 -9.71 2.83 -5.01
C THR A 19 -9.94 1.34 -5.30
N ARG A 20 -9.43 0.86 -6.43
CA ARG A 20 -9.45 -0.56 -6.83
C ARG A 20 -8.05 -1.03 -7.22
N CYS A 21 -7.68 -2.24 -6.81
CA CYS A 21 -6.45 -2.86 -7.27
C CYS A 21 -6.58 -3.22 -8.78
N PRO A 22 -5.64 -2.79 -9.64
CA PRO A 22 -5.69 -3.03 -11.08
C PRO A 22 -5.56 -4.52 -11.46
N HIS A 23 -5.10 -5.37 -10.55
CA HIS A 23 -4.86 -6.78 -10.83
C HIS A 23 -5.99 -7.72 -10.40
N CYS A 24 -6.78 -7.34 -9.40
CA CYS A 24 -7.77 -8.26 -8.81
C CYS A 24 -9.11 -7.59 -8.46
N GLY A 25 -9.26 -6.28 -8.72
CA GLY A 25 -10.49 -5.53 -8.45
C GLY A 25 -10.79 -5.30 -6.96
N TRP A 26 -9.95 -5.78 -6.05
CA TRP A 26 -10.12 -5.62 -4.61
C TRP A 26 -9.96 -4.16 -4.18
N ARG A 27 -10.75 -3.72 -3.20
CA ARG A 27 -10.84 -2.30 -2.81
C ARG A 27 -9.98 -1.92 -1.59
N VAL A 28 -9.45 -2.90 -0.87
CA VAL A 28 -8.61 -2.66 0.32
C VAL A 28 -7.13 -2.71 -0.04
N LEU A 29 -6.43 -1.61 0.23
CA LEU A 29 -5.02 -1.39 -0.08
C LEU A 29 -4.31 -0.86 1.17
N TYR A 30 -3.11 -1.38 1.46
CA TYR A 30 -2.26 -0.93 2.56
C TYR A 30 -1.16 -0.01 2.04
N LYS A 31 -0.78 1.00 2.84
CA LYS A 31 0.40 1.82 2.54
C LYS A 31 1.65 0.98 2.79
N ALA A 32 2.53 0.87 1.80
CA ALA A 32 3.82 0.21 1.98
C ALA A 32 4.68 1.00 2.98
N ARG A 33 5.45 0.26 3.79
CA ARG A 33 6.42 0.86 4.71
C ARG A 33 7.46 1.63 3.91
N GLN A 34 7.72 2.87 4.32
CA GLN A 34 8.80 3.67 3.75
C GLN A 34 10.14 2.96 4.05
N PRO A 35 11.11 2.98 3.13
CA PRO A 35 12.42 2.34 3.35
C PRO A 35 13.28 3.06 4.39
N ILE A 36 12.85 4.24 4.83
CA ILE A 36 13.56 5.01 5.86
C ILE A 36 13.39 4.33 7.23
N ALA A 37 14.52 3.96 7.84
CA ALA A 37 14.56 3.50 9.21
C ALA A 37 14.19 4.66 10.13
N LYS A 38 13.28 4.42 11.07
CA LYS A 38 12.99 5.37 12.15
C LYS A 38 13.79 4.94 13.35
N GLU A 39 14.54 5.85 13.93
CA GLU A 39 15.17 5.66 15.23
C GLU A 39 14.09 5.73 16.32
N ILE A 40 14.08 4.75 17.21
CA ILE A 40 13.10 4.64 18.29
C ILE A 40 13.91 4.49 19.57
N GLY A 41 13.85 5.49 20.46
CA GLY A 41 14.45 5.42 21.78
C GLY A 41 13.57 4.60 22.74
N THR A 42 14.17 3.68 23.48
CA THR A 42 13.49 2.85 24.49
C THR A 42 13.68 3.36 25.91
N GLN A 43 13.86 4.68 26.09
CA GLN A 43 14.02 5.29 27.43
C GLN A 43 12.79 5.06 28.30
#